data_AF-A0A968JYG8-F1
#
_entry.id   AF-A0A968JYG8-F1
#
_cell.length_a   1.000
_cell.length_b   1.000
_cell.length_c   1.000
_cell.angle_alpha   90.00
_cell.angle_beta   90.00
_cell.angle_gamma   90.00
#
_symmetry.space_group_name_H-M   'P 1'
#
loop_
_entity.id
_entity.type
_entity.pdbx_description
1 polymer ?
#
loop_
_entity_poly.entity_id
_entity_poly.type
_entity_poly.pdbx_seq_one_letter_code
_entity_poly.pdbx_strand_id
1 'polypeptide(L)'
;MKIIYNITRYLKIKRFLPIILSVGLAVQFGCSGNPESITELNTTARIFPDYANITIPTNIAPLNFVIHEPGTEFYVEIVSDHYKTIRISQKSPVIRIPSKQWRSLLKMNEGSTIRFHIHAFDKKWVKYETITDSVVSFPIDPYIVYRKVYAVYLEWQKLGIVQRNVTNFDEIPIIENSTIDHGCI
;
A
#
# COMPACT_ATOMS: atom_id res chain seq x y z
N MET A 1 13.12 34.10 -24.14
CA MET A 1 14.27 33.32 -24.66
C MET A 1 14.03 31.85 -24.38
N LYS A 2 13.21 31.20 -25.23
CA LYS A 2 12.97 29.74 -25.21
C LYS A 2 13.51 29.21 -26.52
N ILE A 3 14.51 28.34 -26.39
CA ILE A 3 15.37 27.82 -27.43
C ILE A 3 14.79 26.47 -27.88
N ILE A 4 14.44 26.41 -29.17
CA ILE A 4 14.65 25.30 -30.14
C ILE A 4 13.78 24.04 -29.94
N TYR A 5 12.77 23.83 -30.81
CA TYR A 5 12.79 22.99 -32.05
C TYR A 5 12.90 21.49 -31.71
N ASN A 6 12.03 20.57 -32.13
CA ASN A 6 11.57 20.23 -33.47
C ASN A 6 10.45 19.17 -33.24
N ILE A 7 9.41 19.02 -34.06
CA ILE A 7 9.42 18.02 -35.14
C ILE A 7 8.27 18.33 -36.09
N THR A 8 8.66 18.31 -37.35
CA THR A 8 7.94 18.58 -38.57
C THR A 8 6.73 17.66 -38.78
N ARG A 9 5.60 18.32 -39.00
CA ARG A 9 4.29 17.79 -39.38
C ARG A 9 4.32 17.43 -40.87
N TYR A 10 4.46 16.15 -41.20
CA TYR A 10 4.42 15.67 -42.57
C TYR A 10 2.99 15.25 -42.99
N LEU A 11 2.55 15.88 -44.09
CA LEU A 11 1.68 15.39 -45.17
C LEU A 11 0.19 15.06 -44.87
N LYS A 12 -0.67 16.03 -45.24
CA LYS A 12 -2.05 15.82 -45.72
C LYS A 12 -2.02 15.08 -47.06
N ILE A 13 -2.71 13.96 -47.19
CA ILE A 13 -3.05 13.34 -48.47
C ILE A 13 -4.57 13.16 -48.55
N LYS A 14 -5.14 13.63 -49.66
CA LYS A 14 -6.58 13.72 -49.95
C LYS A 14 -7.13 12.39 -50.51
N ARG A 15 -8.19 11.88 -49.87
CA ARG A 15 -9.51 11.48 -50.42
C ARG A 15 -9.55 10.73 -51.77
N PHE A 16 -9.91 9.44 -51.76
CA PHE A 16 -10.74 8.76 -52.79
C PHE A 16 -11.37 7.45 -52.21
N LEU A 17 -12.68 7.28 -52.41
CA LEU A 17 -13.51 6.06 -52.32
C LEU A 17 -14.05 5.85 -53.77
N PRO A 18 -14.49 4.66 -54.27
CA PRO A 18 -15.14 3.56 -53.52
C PRO A 18 -14.95 2.08 -54.03
N ILE A 19 -15.56 1.13 -53.28
CA ILE A 19 -16.07 -0.22 -53.61
C ILE A 19 -15.09 -1.30 -54.17
N ILE A 20 -15.00 -2.46 -53.46
CA ILE A 20 -15.17 -3.81 -54.03
C ILE A 20 -15.52 -4.81 -52.91
N LEU A 21 -16.55 -5.59 -53.22
CA LEU A 21 -17.11 -6.75 -52.53
C LEU A 21 -16.06 -7.88 -52.43
N SER A 22 -15.75 -8.36 -51.22
CA SER A 22 -15.25 -9.73 -51.05
C SER A 22 -15.73 -10.32 -49.73
N VAL A 23 -16.59 -11.31 -49.89
CA VAL A 23 -17.02 -12.25 -48.84
C VAL A 23 -15.79 -13.05 -48.43
N GLY A 24 -15.40 -12.91 -47.17
CA GLY A 24 -14.36 -13.71 -46.54
C GLY A 24 -14.80 -14.04 -45.12
N LEU A 25 -15.44 -15.20 -44.99
CA LEU A 25 -15.79 -15.83 -43.72
C LEU A 25 -14.50 -16.15 -42.95
N ALA A 26 -14.02 -15.20 -42.15
CA ALA A 26 -12.95 -15.43 -41.19
C ALA A 26 -13.57 -15.82 -39.85
N VAL A 27 -13.36 -17.09 -39.53
CA VAL A 27 -13.79 -17.82 -38.33
C VAL A 27 -13.53 -17.00 -37.07
N GLN A 28 -14.59 -16.77 -36.29
CA GLN A 28 -14.46 -16.32 -34.92
C GLN A 28 -13.83 -17.43 -34.08
N PHE A 29 -12.55 -17.26 -33.74
CA PHE A 29 -11.97 -17.82 -32.52
C PHE A 29 -11.25 -16.70 -31.77
N GLY A 30 -12.03 -15.72 -31.34
CA GLY A 30 -11.64 -14.91 -30.19
C GLY A 30 -12.07 -15.66 -28.96
N CYS A 31 -11.18 -16.50 -28.42
CA CYS A 31 -11.34 -17.02 -27.06
C CYS A 31 -11.63 -15.83 -26.14
N SER A 32 -12.86 -15.75 -25.64
CA SER A 32 -13.12 -14.99 -24.42
C SER A 32 -12.32 -15.68 -23.33
N GLY A 33 -11.11 -15.19 -23.08
CA GLY A 33 -10.34 -15.58 -21.91
C GLY A 33 -11.22 -15.27 -20.70
N ASN A 34 -11.79 -16.32 -20.13
CA ASN A 34 -12.50 -16.26 -18.86
C ASN A 34 -11.58 -15.53 -17.86
N PRO A 35 -12.12 -14.67 -16.98
CA PRO A 35 -11.30 -14.00 -15.98
C PRO A 35 -10.53 -15.06 -15.18
N GLU A 36 -9.22 -14.86 -15.06
CA GLU A 36 -8.31 -15.67 -14.26
C GLU A 36 -9.00 -16.13 -12.98
N SER A 37 -9.18 -17.44 -12.81
CA SER A 37 -9.76 -18.01 -11.61
C SER A 37 -8.89 -17.63 -10.41
N ILE A 38 -9.36 -16.70 -9.58
CA ILE A 38 -8.75 -16.43 -8.28
C ILE A 38 -8.91 -17.70 -7.44
N THR A 39 -7.81 -18.28 -6.99
CA THR A 39 -7.86 -19.38 -6.03
C THR A 39 -7.99 -18.78 -4.64
N GLU A 40 -9.15 -18.95 -4.00
CA GLU A 40 -9.33 -18.55 -2.60
C GLU A 40 -8.70 -19.62 -1.69
N LEU A 41 -7.90 -19.17 -0.72
CA LEU A 41 -7.31 -20.03 0.30
C LEU A 41 -7.99 -19.80 1.65
N ASN A 42 -8.18 -20.88 2.40
CA ASN A 42 -8.63 -20.85 3.79
C ASN A 42 -7.46 -20.63 4.77
N THR A 43 -6.47 -19.84 4.36
CA THR A 43 -5.33 -19.47 5.20
C THR A 43 -5.15 -17.97 5.19
N THR A 44 -4.93 -17.39 6.36
CA THR A 44 -4.54 -15.99 6.50
C THR A 44 -3.15 -15.77 5.90
N ALA A 45 -2.95 -14.64 5.21
CA ALA A 45 -1.64 -14.26 4.68
C ALA A 45 -0.67 -13.94 5.82
N ARG A 46 0.58 -14.40 5.73
CA ARG A 46 1.63 -13.98 6.67
C ARG A 46 2.05 -12.55 6.33
N ILE A 47 1.79 -11.63 7.23
CA ILE A 47 2.18 -10.22 7.12
C ILE A 47 3.07 -9.80 8.28
N PHE A 48 3.93 -8.79 8.05
CA PHE A 48 4.74 -8.18 9.10
C PHE A 48 4.66 -6.65 9.07
N PRO A 49 4.36 -5.98 10.20
CA PRO A 49 3.89 -6.59 11.47
C PRO A 49 2.59 -7.38 11.32
N ASP A 50 2.30 -8.25 12.27
CA ASP A 50 1.04 -9.00 12.29
C ASP A 50 -0.08 -8.07 12.79
N TYR A 51 -0.93 -7.65 11.85
CA TYR A 51 -2.09 -6.81 12.10
C TYR A 51 -3.39 -7.60 11.96
N ALA A 52 -3.38 -8.93 12.11
CA ALA A 52 -4.61 -9.70 12.04
C ALA A 52 -5.45 -9.59 13.32
N ASN A 53 -6.74 -9.26 13.18
CA ASN A 53 -7.75 -9.24 14.24
C ASN A 53 -7.42 -8.27 15.38
N ILE A 54 -6.95 -7.07 15.02
CA ILE A 54 -6.58 -6.04 15.99
C ILE A 54 -7.70 -5.00 16.16
N THR A 55 -7.53 -4.14 17.16
CA THR A 55 -8.35 -2.94 17.37
C THR A 55 -7.57 -1.70 16.97
N ILE A 56 -8.13 -0.92 16.04
CA ILE A 56 -7.49 0.21 15.38
C ILE A 56 -8.07 1.52 15.95
N PRO A 57 -7.26 2.37 16.60
CA PRO A 57 -7.71 3.68 17.04
C PRO A 57 -7.75 4.67 15.86
N THR A 58 -8.68 5.61 15.91
CA THR A 58 -8.97 6.55 14.80
C THR A 58 -7.82 7.44 14.36
N ASN A 59 -6.86 7.72 15.26
CA ASN A 59 -5.74 8.62 15.01
C ASN A 59 -4.44 7.91 14.62
N ILE A 60 -4.39 6.57 14.54
CA ILE A 60 -3.15 5.85 14.22
C ILE A 60 -2.66 6.15 12.79
N ALA A 61 -1.34 6.19 12.62
CA ALA A 61 -0.71 6.21 11.31
C ALA A 61 -1.13 4.97 10.47
N PRO A 62 -0.99 5.02 9.14
CA PRO A 62 -1.37 3.89 8.29
C PRO A 62 -0.66 2.61 8.68
N LEU A 63 -1.41 1.51 8.78
CA LEU A 63 -0.87 0.19 9.11
C LEU A 63 -0.14 -0.40 7.89
N ASN A 64 1.06 0.12 7.60
CA ASN A 64 1.91 -0.38 6.54
C ASN A 64 2.48 -1.74 6.94
N PHE A 65 2.44 -2.71 6.02
CA PHE A 65 2.92 -4.07 6.29
C PHE A 65 3.65 -4.65 5.09
N VAL A 66 4.37 -5.74 5.31
CA VAL A 66 5.03 -6.54 4.30
C VAL A 66 4.29 -7.87 4.16
N ILE A 67 4.02 -8.29 2.93
CA ILE A 67 3.46 -9.63 2.65
C ILE A 67 4.63 -10.63 2.55
N HIS A 68 4.62 -11.68 3.38
CA HIS A 68 5.63 -12.74 3.40
C HIS A 68 5.24 -13.98 2.58
N GLU A 69 4.26 -13.82 1.72
CA GLU A 69 3.82 -14.88 0.81
C GLU A 69 4.57 -14.85 -0.52
N PRO A 70 4.75 -16.01 -1.17
CA PRO A 70 5.37 -16.07 -2.48
C PRO A 70 4.49 -15.33 -3.50
N GLY A 71 5.13 -14.48 -4.32
CA GLY A 71 4.44 -13.81 -5.41
C GLY A 71 5.34 -12.81 -6.13
N THR A 72 5.02 -12.55 -7.39
CA THR A 72 5.70 -11.52 -8.20
C THR A 72 4.90 -10.22 -8.27
N GLU A 73 3.60 -10.28 -7.99
CA GLU A 73 2.69 -9.13 -7.91
C GLU A 73 1.75 -9.30 -6.73
N PHE A 74 1.40 -8.18 -6.09
CA PHE A 74 0.57 -8.12 -4.90
C PHE A 74 -0.55 -7.11 -5.11
N TYR A 75 -1.74 -7.50 -4.66
CA TYR A 75 -2.92 -6.65 -4.72
C TYR A 75 -3.64 -6.68 -3.37
N VAL A 76 -3.94 -5.50 -2.82
CA VAL A 76 -4.62 -5.34 -1.53
C VAL A 76 -5.83 -4.43 -1.69
N GLU A 77 -6.95 -4.88 -1.15
CA GLU A 77 -8.15 -4.07 -0.99
C GLU A 77 -8.43 -3.85 0.50
N ILE A 78 -8.66 -2.59 0.87
CA ILE A 78 -9.17 -2.23 2.21
C ILE A 78 -10.61 -1.79 2.02
N VAL A 79 -11.52 -2.61 2.54
CA VAL A 79 -12.97 -2.48 2.36
C VAL A 79 -13.61 -2.07 3.68
N SER A 80 -14.62 -1.20 3.60
CA SER A 80 -15.40 -0.73 4.74
C SER A 80 -16.80 -0.36 4.27
N ASP A 81 -17.75 -0.25 5.19
CA ASP A 81 -19.15 0.03 4.85
C ASP A 81 -19.41 1.52 4.61
N HIS A 82 -18.57 2.41 5.15
CA HIS A 82 -18.80 3.86 5.15
C HIS A 82 -17.74 4.67 4.39
N TYR A 83 -16.82 4.02 3.69
CA TYR A 83 -15.80 4.68 2.87
C TYR A 83 -15.48 3.86 1.61
N LYS A 84 -15.03 4.55 0.56
CA LYS A 84 -14.62 3.92 -0.70
C LYS A 84 -13.46 2.93 -0.46
N THR A 85 -13.45 1.83 -1.21
CA THR A 85 -12.36 0.85 -1.15
C THR A 85 -11.02 1.48 -1.51
N ILE A 86 -10.01 1.29 -0.66
CA ILE A 86 -8.62 1.61 -0.98
C ILE A 86 -8.02 0.41 -1.71
N ARG A 87 -7.45 0.62 -2.89
CA ARG A 87 -6.84 -0.42 -3.73
C ARG A 87 -5.37 -0.13 -3.95
N ILE A 88 -4.52 -1.12 -3.72
CA ILE A 88 -3.06 -1.02 -3.87
C ILE A 88 -2.61 -2.21 -4.71
N SER A 89 -2.01 -1.95 -5.88
CA SER A 89 -1.43 -2.96 -6.77
C SER A 89 0.04 -2.62 -7.04
N GLN A 90 0.94 -3.59 -6.86
CA GLN A 90 2.37 -3.38 -7.03
C GLN A 90 3.15 -4.71 -7.11
N LYS A 91 4.40 -4.64 -7.58
CA LYS A 91 5.32 -5.80 -7.61
C LYS A 91 6.05 -6.04 -6.28
N SER A 92 6.16 -5.00 -5.45
CA SER A 92 6.82 -5.09 -4.14
C SER A 92 5.88 -5.68 -3.08
N PRO A 93 6.35 -6.53 -2.17
CA PRO A 93 5.54 -7.01 -1.04
C PRO A 93 5.29 -5.93 0.03
N VAL A 94 5.96 -4.77 -0.06
CA VAL A 94 5.87 -3.69 0.95
C VAL A 94 4.63 -2.82 0.68
N ILE A 95 3.56 -3.06 1.41
CA ILE A 95 2.29 -2.33 1.29
C ILE A 95 2.39 -1.00 2.05
N ARG A 96 2.29 0.10 1.31
CA ARG A 96 2.20 1.46 1.87
C ARG A 96 0.81 2.04 1.64
N ILE A 97 0.04 2.18 2.72
CA ILE A 97 -1.32 2.67 2.66
C ILE A 97 -1.29 4.21 2.57
N PRO A 98 -2.00 4.84 1.59
CA PRO A 98 -1.98 6.29 1.44
C PRO A 98 -2.56 7.02 2.66
N SER A 99 -1.73 7.80 3.36
CA SER A 99 -2.08 8.38 4.67
C SER A 99 -3.36 9.22 4.69
N LYS A 100 -3.63 9.98 3.62
CA LYS A 100 -4.86 10.78 3.51
C LYS A 100 -6.10 9.90 3.43
N GLN A 101 -6.06 8.84 2.61
CA GLN A 101 -7.19 7.92 2.45
C GLN A 101 -7.40 7.10 3.72
N TRP A 102 -6.31 6.64 4.35
CA TRP A 102 -6.35 5.94 5.63
C TRP A 102 -7.07 6.74 6.72
N ARG A 103 -6.66 8.00 6.94
CA ARG A 103 -7.29 8.87 7.94
C ARG A 103 -8.78 9.08 7.67
N SER A 104 -9.17 9.28 6.41
CA SER A 104 -10.59 9.40 6.04
C SER A 104 -11.36 8.09 6.26
N LEU A 105 -10.75 6.95 5.93
CA LEU A 105 -11.34 5.63 6.13
C LEU A 105 -11.61 5.36 7.61
N LEU A 106 -10.63 5.60 8.51
CA LEU A 106 -10.83 5.40 9.94
C LEU A 106 -11.90 6.32 10.52
N LYS A 107 -11.87 7.61 10.18
CA LYS A 107 -12.85 8.59 10.64
C LYS A 107 -14.29 8.27 10.23
N MET A 108 -14.49 7.69 9.05
CA MET A 108 -15.83 7.33 8.58
C MET A 108 -16.34 6.00 9.15
N ASN A 109 -15.48 5.19 9.76
CA ASN A 109 -15.82 3.84 10.24
C ASN A 109 -15.63 3.71 11.77
N GLU A 110 -15.77 4.80 12.52
CA GLU A 110 -15.73 4.76 13.99
C GLU A 110 -16.79 3.80 14.55
N GLY A 111 -16.37 2.85 15.39
CA GLY A 111 -17.25 1.84 15.96
C GLY A 111 -17.67 0.73 14.98
N SER A 112 -17.04 0.65 13.80
CA SER A 112 -17.31 -0.37 12.78
C SER A 112 -16.07 -1.24 12.51
N THR A 113 -16.12 -2.06 11.47
CA THR A 113 -15.01 -2.93 11.05
C THR A 113 -14.48 -2.55 9.68
N ILE A 114 -13.19 -2.81 9.47
CA ILE A 114 -12.55 -2.72 8.16
C ILE A 114 -11.98 -4.09 7.80
N ARG A 115 -11.94 -4.39 6.50
CA ARG A 115 -11.53 -5.70 5.99
C ARG A 115 -10.37 -5.53 5.02
N PHE A 116 -9.36 -6.36 5.16
CA PHE A 116 -8.24 -6.45 4.23
C PHE A 116 -8.37 -7.71 3.39
N HIS A 117 -8.49 -7.54 2.07
CA HIS A 117 -8.35 -8.63 1.11
C HIS A 117 -6.94 -8.59 0.55
N ILE A 118 -6.18 -9.66 0.75
CA ILE A 118 -4.79 -9.76 0.30
C ILE A 118 -4.72 -10.79 -0.81
N HIS A 119 -4.10 -10.39 -1.91
CA HIS A 119 -3.87 -11.23 -3.07
C HIS A 119 -2.39 -11.24 -3.45
N ALA A 120 -1.90 -12.40 -3.86
CA ALA A 120 -0.58 -12.57 -4.43
C ALA A 120 -0.68 -13.32 -5.76
N PHE A 121 0.15 -12.95 -6.72
CA PHE A 121 0.28 -13.65 -7.99
C PHE A 121 1.51 -14.55 -7.96
N ASP A 122 1.29 -15.87 -8.03
CA ASP A 122 2.32 -16.87 -8.28
C ASP A 122 1.79 -17.84 -9.35
N LYS A 123 2.11 -17.55 -10.62
CA LYS A 123 1.58 -18.17 -11.86
C LYS A 123 0.07 -18.00 -12.07
N LYS A 124 -0.70 -17.81 -11.00
CA LYS A 124 -2.12 -17.47 -10.95
C LYS A 124 -2.38 -16.59 -9.74
N TRP A 125 -3.48 -15.84 -9.77
CA TRP A 125 -3.93 -15.08 -8.62
C TRP A 125 -4.45 -15.99 -7.51
N VAL A 126 -3.97 -15.72 -6.31
CA VAL A 126 -4.40 -16.35 -5.06
C VAL A 126 -4.94 -15.27 -4.15
N LYS A 127 -6.08 -15.51 -3.52
CA LYS A 127 -6.67 -14.65 -2.49
C LYS A 127 -6.56 -15.38 -1.15
N TYR A 128 -6.01 -14.70 -0.16
CA TYR A 128 -5.92 -15.20 1.20
C TYR A 128 -7.19 -14.91 1.99
N GLU A 129 -7.32 -15.53 3.15
CA GLU A 129 -8.41 -15.28 4.08
C GLU A 129 -8.49 -13.78 4.45
N THR A 130 -9.71 -13.28 4.60
CA THR A 130 -9.95 -11.87 4.90
C THR A 130 -9.59 -11.55 6.34
N ILE A 131 -8.69 -10.59 6.53
CA ILE A 131 -8.41 -10.03 7.85
C ILE A 131 -9.50 -9.00 8.17
N THR A 132 -10.10 -9.11 9.36
CA THR A 132 -11.16 -8.21 9.81
C THR A 132 -10.72 -7.53 11.11
N ASP A 133 -10.60 -6.21 11.08
CA ASP A 133 -10.18 -5.42 12.23
C ASP A 133 -11.29 -4.45 12.65
N SER A 134 -11.38 -4.18 13.97
CA SER A 134 -12.33 -3.23 14.53
C SER A 134 -11.72 -1.84 14.62
N VAL A 135 -12.50 -0.81 14.30
CA VAL A 135 -12.10 0.60 14.46
C VAL A 135 -12.83 1.19 15.66
N VAL A 136 -12.10 1.71 16.63
CA VAL A 136 -12.68 2.33 17.84
C VAL A 136 -12.55 3.85 17.80
N SER A 137 -13.57 4.53 18.33
CA SER A 137 -13.62 6.00 18.38
C SER A 137 -12.59 6.62 19.34
N PHE A 138 -12.06 5.86 20.29
CA PHE A 138 -11.09 6.35 21.26
C PHE A 138 -9.71 6.57 20.61
N PRO A 139 -9.20 7.82 20.56
CA PRO A 139 -7.85 8.08 20.10
C PRO A 139 -6.84 7.59 21.14
N ILE A 140 -5.69 7.12 20.67
CA ILE A 140 -4.54 6.80 21.53
C ILE A 140 -3.67 8.03 21.79
N ASP A 141 -2.84 7.97 22.82
CA ASP A 141 -1.77 8.95 23.03
C ASP A 141 -0.87 9.00 21.78
N PRO A 142 -0.68 10.19 21.16
CA PRO A 142 0.14 10.33 19.98
C PRO A 142 1.62 9.99 20.18
N TYR A 143 2.17 10.00 21.39
CA TYR A 143 3.61 9.88 21.59
C TYR A 143 4.00 8.66 22.41
N ILE A 144 4.97 7.91 21.86
CA ILE A 144 5.72 6.90 22.61
C ILE A 144 7.16 7.36 22.77
N VAL A 145 7.74 7.13 23.95
CA VAL A 145 9.14 7.46 24.25
C VAL A 145 9.93 6.17 24.39
N TYR A 146 11.07 6.08 23.70
CA TYR A 146 11.95 4.92 23.80
C TYR A 146 13.41 5.32 23.59
N ARG A 147 14.30 4.42 24.02
CA ARG A 147 15.73 4.53 23.77
C ARG A 147 16.05 3.99 22.38
N LYS A 148 16.63 4.83 21.52
CA LYS A 148 17.09 4.43 20.20
C LYS A 148 18.53 3.94 20.28
N VAL A 149 18.73 2.66 19.99
CA VAL A 149 20.04 1.99 20.00
C VAL A 149 20.37 1.55 18.59
N TYR A 150 21.51 2.01 18.06
CA TYR A 150 22.01 1.63 16.75
C TYR A 150 22.83 0.34 16.85
N ALA A 151 22.65 -0.58 15.90
CA ALA A 151 23.30 -1.89 15.91
C ALA A 151 24.82 -1.83 15.65
N VAL A 152 25.33 -0.70 15.13
CA VAL A 152 26.72 -0.57 14.69
C VAL A 152 27.55 0.10 15.78
N TYR A 153 28.69 -0.53 16.12
CA TYR A 153 29.64 -0.05 17.13
C TYR A 153 30.15 1.40 16.91
N LEU A 154 30.09 1.91 15.68
CA LEU A 154 30.51 3.29 15.36
C LEU A 154 29.42 4.34 15.59
N GLU A 155 28.18 3.95 15.92
CA GLU A 155 27.06 4.89 16.16
C GLU A 155 26.70 5.04 17.64
N TRP A 156 27.56 4.59 18.56
CA TRP A 156 27.35 4.79 20.00
C TRP A 156 27.25 6.26 20.38
N GLN A 157 27.87 7.17 19.62
CA GLN A 157 27.75 8.63 19.78
C GLN A 157 26.41 9.22 19.30
N LYS A 158 25.45 8.39 18.86
CA LYS A 158 24.11 8.80 18.44
C LYS A 158 23.01 8.18 19.29
N LEU A 159 23.34 7.64 20.46
CA LEU A 159 22.33 7.13 21.38
C LEU A 159 21.46 8.27 21.89
N GLY A 160 20.15 8.03 21.98
CA GLY A 160 19.25 9.05 22.48
C GLY A 160 17.91 8.48 22.93
N ILE A 161 17.26 9.24 23.80
CA ILE A 161 15.84 9.05 24.08
C ILE A 161 15.09 9.82 23.01
N VAL A 162 14.22 9.14 22.29
CA VAL A 162 13.42 9.72 21.21
C VAL A 162 11.95 9.59 21.55
N GLN A 163 11.17 10.57 21.10
CA GLN A 163 9.72 10.45 21.03
C GLN A 163 9.29 10.16 19.59
N ARG A 164 8.38 9.22 19.41
CA ARG A 164 7.77 8.90 18.12
C ARG A 164 6.29 9.23 18.15
N ASN A 165 5.86 9.98 17.16
CA ASN A 165 4.47 10.26 16.93
C ASN A 165 3.81 9.09 16.17
N VAL A 166 2.97 8.32 16.86
CA VAL A 166 2.29 7.14 16.31
C VAL A 166 1.15 7.49 15.33
N THR A 167 0.81 8.78 15.18
CA THR A 167 -0.22 9.28 14.25
C THR A 167 0.33 9.68 12.87
N ASN A 168 1.65 9.86 12.75
CA ASN A 168 2.29 10.32 11.51
C ASN A 168 3.73 9.81 11.25
N PHE A 169 4.26 8.91 12.08
CA PHE A 169 5.61 8.31 12.01
C PHE A 169 6.79 9.24 12.32
N ASP A 170 6.55 10.51 12.66
CA ASP A 170 7.63 11.45 12.98
C ASP A 170 8.38 10.99 14.23
N GLU A 171 9.70 11.16 14.23
CA GLU A 171 10.57 10.91 15.38
C GLU A 171 11.36 12.17 15.69
N ILE A 172 11.38 12.55 16.97
CA ILE A 172 12.09 13.73 17.46
C ILE A 172 12.98 13.29 18.63
N PRO A 173 14.29 13.60 18.62
CA PRO A 173 15.14 13.35 19.78
C PRO A 173 14.74 14.27 20.95
N ILE A 174 14.60 13.69 22.14
CA ILE A 174 14.44 14.43 23.39
C ILE A 174 15.81 14.78 23.95
N ILE A 175 16.70 13.79 24.00
CA ILE A 175 18.09 13.94 24.41
C ILE A 175 18.96 12.98 23.61
N GLU A 176 20.12 13.47 23.19
CA GLU A 176 21.15 12.68 22.51
C GLU A 176 22.42 12.72 23.36
N ASN A 177 23.18 11.63 23.40
CA ASN A 177 24.39 11.59 24.22
C ASN A 177 25.46 12.61 23.76
N SER A 178 25.47 12.99 22.48
CA SER A 178 26.25 14.10 21.94
C SER A 178 26.00 15.43 22.67
N THR A 179 24.79 15.63 23.21
CA THR A 179 24.40 16.84 23.95
C THR A 179 24.82 16.84 25.42
N ILE A 180 25.34 15.72 25.93
CA ILE A 180 25.77 15.53 27.33
C ILE A 180 27.18 14.94 27.45
N ASP A 181 28.11 15.39 26.60
CA ASP A 181 29.53 14.95 26.61
C ASP A 181 29.70 13.42 26.50
N HIS A 182 28.87 12.79 25.67
CA HIS A 182 28.79 11.33 25.48
C HIS A 182 28.51 10.54 26.78
N GLY A 183 27.87 11.19 27.76
CA GLY A 183 27.40 10.56 28.99
C GLY A 183 26.40 9.42 28.75
N CYS A 184 26.20 8.60 29.78
CA CYS A 184 25.29 7.46 29.73
C CYS A 184 23.83 7.92 29.66
N ILE A 185 23.08 7.28 28.75
CA ILE A 185 21.63 7.35 28.56
C ILE A 185 21.10 5.92 28.70
#